data_AF-A0A524FJC6-F1
#
_entry.id   AF-A0A524FJC6-F1
#
_cell.length_a   1.000
_cell.length_b   1.000
_cell.length_c   1.000
_cell.angle_alpha   90.00
_cell.angle_beta   90.00
_cell.angle_gamma   90.00
#
_symmetry.space_group_name_H-M   'P 1'
#
loop_
_entity.id
_entity.type
_entity.pdbx_description
1 polymer ?
#
loop_
_entity_poly.entity_id
_entity_poly.type
_entity_poly.pdbx_seq_one_letter_code
_entity_poly.pdbx_strand_id
1 'polypeptide(L)'
;MKNKVYDYLTKPKTVKISTIIAFTVVSLALIIGYIIAAVFGTKGYNMLDNYISDMGNSEYTPFPYMRTIGNVISGPFFIRKQLMSQIQENQEKKPQIINLAFFGMLMIFLNMIVTGIIILDVNREIHVLFAIFAIVGGIISTISYGLVIIIYRTNIPHSIGVYMILIMPIIIILLVIGFPSYIFYEWVYLFSIYAWIILVCFYLFDKNR
;
A
#
# COMPACT_ATOMS: atom_id res chain seq x y z
N MET A 1 -28.60 -13.44 4.98
CA MET A 1 -28.91 -11.99 5.12
C MET A 1 -28.02 -11.19 4.20
N LYS A 2 -28.58 -10.40 3.27
CA LYS A 2 -27.79 -9.39 2.54
C LYS A 2 -27.31 -8.34 3.53
N ASN A 3 -26.01 -8.27 3.76
CA ASN A 3 -25.43 -7.29 4.67
C ASN A 3 -25.37 -5.93 3.95
N LYS A 4 -26.38 -5.08 4.20
CA LYS A 4 -26.54 -3.76 3.55
C LYS A 4 -25.29 -2.88 3.69
N VAL A 5 -24.55 -3.02 4.79
CA VAL A 5 -23.28 -2.29 5.04
C VAL A 5 -22.19 -2.80 4.08
N TYR A 6 -22.01 -4.11 4.00
CA TYR A 6 -21.06 -4.73 3.06
C TYR A 6 -21.37 -4.32 1.62
N ASP A 7 -22.64 -4.38 1.23
CA ASP A 7 -23.06 -4.00 -0.13
C ASP A 7 -22.77 -2.53 -0.41
N TYR A 8 -22.97 -1.62 0.56
CA TYR A 8 -22.66 -0.20 0.42
C TYR A 8 -21.16 0.07 0.31
N LEU A 9 -20.36 -0.52 1.21
CA LEU A 9 -18.90 -0.33 1.27
C LEU A 9 -18.17 -0.86 0.03
N THR A 10 -18.78 -1.81 -0.66
CA THR A 10 -18.20 -2.45 -1.84
C THR A 10 -18.79 -1.97 -3.17
N LYS A 11 -19.61 -0.91 -3.16
CA LYS A 11 -20.06 -0.25 -4.40
C LYS A 11 -18.86 0.41 -5.09
N PRO A 12 -18.72 0.31 -6.42
CA PRO A 12 -17.63 0.94 -7.18
C PRO A 12 -17.41 2.42 -6.83
N LYS A 13 -18.49 3.20 -6.70
CA LYS A 13 -18.44 4.61 -6.33
C LYS A 13 -17.87 4.83 -4.92
N THR A 14 -18.28 4.00 -3.95
CA THR A 14 -17.79 4.08 -2.58
C THR A 14 -16.31 3.73 -2.53
N VAL A 15 -15.91 2.63 -3.18
CA VAL A 15 -14.49 2.22 -3.24
C VAL A 15 -13.65 3.31 -3.90
N LYS A 16 -14.10 3.89 -5.02
CA LYS A 16 -13.41 5.01 -5.69
C LYS A 16 -13.17 6.20 -4.76
N ILE A 17 -14.22 6.67 -4.09
CA ILE A 17 -14.14 7.84 -3.21
C ILE A 17 -13.23 7.53 -2.02
N SER A 18 -13.39 6.36 -1.40
CA SER A 18 -12.51 5.91 -0.33
C SER A 18 -11.06 5.89 -0.78
N THR A 19 -10.76 5.29 -1.95
CA THR A 19 -9.42 5.31 -2.56
C THR A 19 -8.85 6.71 -2.66
N ILE A 20 -9.59 7.63 -3.28
CA ILE A 20 -9.13 9.01 -3.46
C ILE A 20 -8.85 9.67 -2.10
N ILE A 21 -9.80 9.59 -1.16
CA ILE A 21 -9.66 10.20 0.18
C ILE A 21 -8.39 9.71 0.85
N ALA A 22 -8.15 8.40 0.85
CA ALA A 22 -7.04 7.87 1.60
C ALA A 22 -5.68 8.05 0.90
N PHE A 23 -5.62 8.12 -0.44
CA PHE A 23 -4.43 8.64 -1.13
C PHE A 23 -4.14 10.08 -0.75
N THR A 24 -5.16 10.94 -0.76
CA THR A 24 -5.01 12.35 -0.37
C THR A 24 -4.54 12.46 1.08
N VAL A 25 -5.15 11.71 1.99
CA VAL A 25 -4.79 11.73 3.42
C VAL A 25 -3.36 11.24 3.65
N VAL A 26 -2.93 10.11 3.07
CA VAL A 26 -1.55 9.63 3.27
C VAL A 26 -0.53 10.56 2.62
N SER A 27 -0.84 11.12 1.44
CA SER A 27 0.05 12.08 0.76
C SER A 27 0.20 13.36 1.58
N LEU A 28 -0.90 13.90 2.11
CA LEU A 28 -0.86 15.06 3.00
C LEU A 28 -0.12 14.75 4.29
N ALA A 29 -0.34 13.58 4.89
CA ALA A 29 0.38 13.15 6.09
C ALA A 29 1.89 13.03 5.85
N LEU A 30 2.31 12.56 4.66
CA LEU A 30 3.71 12.49 4.26
C LEU A 30 4.33 13.89 4.10
N ILE A 31 3.64 14.81 3.41
CA ILE A 31 4.09 16.18 3.19
C ILE A 31 4.18 16.95 4.52
N ILE A 32 3.12 16.88 5.34
CA ILE A 32 3.08 17.55 6.64
C ILE A 32 4.12 16.93 7.57
N GLY A 33 4.24 15.60 7.59
CA GLY A 33 5.28 14.90 8.36
C GLY A 33 6.68 15.35 7.99
N TYR A 34 6.95 15.51 6.69
CA TYR A 34 8.22 16.05 6.20
C TYR A 34 8.45 17.48 6.67
N ILE A 35 7.48 18.38 6.50
CA ILE A 35 7.60 19.79 6.93
C ILE A 35 7.87 19.85 8.44
N ILE A 36 7.14 19.06 9.23
CA ILE A 36 7.32 19.00 10.68
C ILE A 36 8.73 18.52 11.02
N ALA A 37 9.19 17.42 10.41
CA ALA A 37 10.50 16.86 10.71
C ALA A 37 11.67 17.74 10.24
N ALA A 38 11.53 18.38 9.07
CA ALA A 38 12.58 19.21 8.49
C ALA A 38 12.71 20.58 9.19
N VAL A 39 11.60 21.18 9.62
CA VAL A 39 11.59 22.53 10.20
C VAL A 39 11.61 22.52 11.73
N PHE A 40 10.91 21.56 12.35
CA PHE A 40 10.72 21.52 13.80
C PHE A 40 11.39 20.32 14.48
N GLY A 41 12.04 19.44 13.71
CA GLY A 41 12.82 18.32 14.23
C GLY A 41 14.12 18.77 14.88
N THR A 42 14.51 18.13 15.98
CA THR A 42 15.70 18.51 16.75
C THR A 42 17.02 18.12 16.06
N LYS A 43 16.98 17.12 15.17
CA LYS A 43 18.15 16.58 14.48
C LYS A 43 18.29 17.02 13.01
N GLY A 44 17.32 17.78 12.48
CA GLY A 44 17.29 18.23 11.08
C GLY A 44 17.07 17.06 10.09
N TYR A 45 15.84 16.88 9.62
CA TYR A 45 15.49 15.81 8.69
C TYR A 45 15.82 16.16 7.21
N ASN A 46 16.49 15.25 6.50
CA ASN A 46 16.73 15.30 5.06
C ASN A 46 16.30 13.98 4.39
N MET A 47 15.52 14.06 3.30
CA MET A 47 15.05 12.88 2.56
C MET A 47 16.18 12.02 1.96
N LEU A 48 17.35 12.60 1.72
CA LEU A 48 18.51 11.88 1.17
C LEU A 48 19.25 11.07 2.23
N ASP A 49 19.18 11.52 3.49
CA ASP A 49 20.01 11.00 4.59
C ASP A 49 19.19 10.31 5.70
N ASN A 50 17.86 10.46 5.66
CA ASN A 50 16.94 9.92 6.66
C ASN A 50 15.86 9.03 6.03
N TYR A 51 15.45 8.04 6.80
CA TYR A 51 14.37 7.12 6.42
C TYR A 51 13.02 7.83 6.43
N ILE A 52 12.06 7.35 5.64
CA ILE A 52 10.66 7.81 5.74
C ILE A 52 10.12 7.46 7.13
N SER A 53 10.56 6.33 7.69
CA SER A 53 10.20 5.94 9.06
C SER A 53 10.69 6.90 10.13
N ASP A 54 11.74 7.68 9.88
CA ASP A 54 12.24 8.66 10.85
C ASP A 54 11.22 9.80 11.05
N MET A 55 10.34 10.08 10.08
CA MET A 55 9.20 10.99 10.28
C MET A 55 8.15 10.46 11.26
N GLY A 56 8.27 9.21 11.71
CA GLY A 56 7.46 8.62 12.78
C GLY A 56 8.23 8.44 14.09
N ASN A 57 9.45 8.96 14.19
CA ASN A 57 10.30 8.87 15.38
C ASN A 57 10.27 10.19 16.16
N SER A 58 10.05 10.10 17.48
CA SER A 58 10.02 11.26 18.37
C SER A 58 11.34 12.06 18.39
N GLU A 59 12.46 11.45 17.99
CA GLU A 59 13.75 12.12 17.85
C GLU A 59 13.80 13.11 16.68
N TYR A 60 13.03 12.87 15.62
CA TYR A 60 13.06 13.69 14.40
C TYR A 60 11.78 14.50 14.19
N THR A 61 10.69 14.15 14.88
CA THR A 61 9.44 14.90 14.79
C THR A 61 8.78 15.07 16.17
N PRO A 62 8.32 16.27 16.52
CA PRO A 62 7.48 16.47 17.70
C PRO A 62 6.11 15.77 17.59
N PHE A 63 5.70 15.33 16.38
CA PHE A 63 4.43 14.66 16.12
C PHE A 63 4.63 13.36 15.31
N PRO A 64 5.14 12.28 15.93
CA PRO A 64 5.40 10.99 15.27
C PRO A 64 4.13 10.26 14.79
N TYR A 65 2.95 10.74 15.21
CA TYR A 65 1.65 10.14 14.92
C TYR A 65 1.05 10.52 13.56
N MET A 66 1.60 11.52 12.86
CA MET A 66 0.95 12.03 11.63
C MET A 66 0.94 10.96 10.52
N ARG A 67 2.05 10.24 10.34
CA ARG A 67 2.16 9.10 9.40
C ARG A 67 1.23 7.95 9.81
N THR A 68 1.15 7.68 11.11
CA THR A 68 0.24 6.70 11.71
C THR A 68 -1.23 7.00 11.38
N ILE A 69 -1.68 8.23 11.60
CA ILE A 69 -3.07 8.63 11.39
C ILE A 69 -3.43 8.50 9.91
N GLY A 70 -2.52 8.92 9.02
CA GLY A 70 -2.71 8.75 7.58
C GLY A 70 -2.87 7.28 7.19
N ASN A 71 -2.00 6.42 7.71
CA ASN A 71 -2.00 4.98 7.43
C ASN A 71 -3.28 4.28 7.93
N VAL A 72 -3.73 4.59 9.14
CA VAL A 72 -4.95 4.00 9.73
C VAL A 72 -6.20 4.45 8.97
N ILE A 73 -6.30 5.74 8.63
CA ILE A 73 -7.41 6.29 7.85
C ILE A 73 -7.44 5.69 6.44
N SER A 74 -6.27 5.31 5.90
CA SER A 74 -6.14 4.64 4.61
C SER A 74 -6.44 3.14 4.59
N GLY A 75 -6.99 2.61 5.68
CA GLY A 75 -7.44 1.23 5.79
C GLY A 75 -8.30 0.72 4.63
N PRO A 76 -8.35 -0.61 4.48
CA PRO A 76 -8.12 -1.31 3.23
C PRO A 76 -9.17 -0.97 2.17
N PHE A 77 -8.68 -0.52 1.02
CA PHE A 77 -9.50 -0.42 -0.17
C PHE A 77 -9.98 -1.81 -0.60
N PHE A 78 -11.29 -1.91 -0.83
CA PHE A 78 -11.95 -3.12 -1.31
C PHE A 78 -11.67 -3.38 -2.80
N ILE A 79 -10.38 -3.45 -3.18
CA ILE A 79 -9.95 -3.76 -4.55
C ILE A 79 -10.41 -5.17 -4.94
N ARG A 80 -10.44 -6.12 -4.00
CA ARG A 80 -10.85 -7.51 -4.27
C ARG A 80 -12.22 -7.62 -4.97
N LYS A 81 -13.26 -6.99 -4.41
CA LYS A 81 -14.62 -7.09 -4.99
C LYS A 81 -14.71 -6.39 -6.34
N GLN A 82 -14.03 -5.25 -6.50
CA GLN A 82 -14.02 -4.51 -7.75
C GLN A 82 -13.24 -5.25 -8.86
N LEU A 83 -12.08 -5.82 -8.53
CA LEU A 83 -11.31 -6.63 -9.47
C LEU A 83 -12.06 -7.91 -9.84
N MET A 84 -12.68 -8.60 -8.87
CA MET A 84 -13.55 -9.75 -9.17
C MET A 84 -14.69 -9.40 -10.12
N SER A 85 -15.24 -8.18 -10.03
CA SER A 85 -16.33 -7.75 -10.91
C SER A 85 -15.88 -7.46 -12.34
N GLN A 86 -14.58 -7.29 -12.58
CA GLN A 86 -14.01 -7.11 -13.93
C GLN A 86 -13.58 -8.42 -14.59
N ILE A 87 -13.50 -9.52 -13.84
CA ILE A 87 -13.20 -10.82 -14.43
C ILE A 87 -14.46 -11.25 -15.17
N GLN A 88 -14.37 -11.34 -16.49
CA GLN A 88 -15.51 -11.69 -17.35
C GLN A 88 -16.13 -13.04 -16.90
N GLU A 89 -17.46 -13.07 -16.81
CA GLU A 89 -18.27 -14.18 -16.26
C GLU A 89 -18.04 -15.55 -16.91
N ASN A 90 -17.45 -15.61 -18.10
CA ASN A 90 -17.21 -16.84 -18.86
C ASN A 90 -16.02 -17.69 -18.39
N GLN A 91 -15.42 -17.40 -17.23
CA GLN A 91 -14.39 -18.27 -16.67
C GLN A 91 -14.98 -19.21 -15.61
N GLU A 92 -15.01 -20.51 -15.93
CA GLU A 92 -15.59 -21.59 -15.12
C GLU A 92 -15.01 -21.69 -13.69
N LYS A 93 -13.85 -21.10 -13.42
CA LYS A 93 -13.17 -21.17 -12.13
C LYS A 93 -12.83 -19.78 -11.59
N LYS A 94 -13.40 -19.45 -10.42
CA LYS A 94 -13.00 -18.27 -9.64
C LYS A 94 -11.49 -18.33 -9.35
N PRO A 95 -10.74 -17.23 -9.55
CA PRO A 95 -9.30 -17.20 -9.27
C PRO A 95 -9.05 -17.41 -7.77
N GLN A 96 -8.57 -18.59 -7.39
CA GLN A 96 -8.14 -18.83 -6.01
C GLN A 96 -6.97 -17.90 -5.62
N ILE A 97 -6.15 -17.51 -6.61
CA ILE A 97 -5.05 -16.56 -6.49
C ILE A 97 -5.51 -15.20 -5.93
N ILE A 98 -6.77 -14.79 -6.16
CA ILE A 98 -7.26 -13.52 -5.61
C ILE A 98 -7.44 -13.55 -4.09
N ASN A 99 -7.62 -14.74 -3.50
CA ASN A 99 -7.66 -14.88 -2.05
C ASN A 99 -6.26 -14.68 -1.46
N LEU A 100 -5.23 -15.14 -2.16
CA LEU A 100 -3.84 -14.90 -1.80
C LEU A 100 -3.49 -13.40 -1.93
N ALA A 101 -3.97 -12.76 -3.01
CA ALA A 101 -3.83 -11.31 -3.19
C ALA A 101 -4.45 -10.50 -2.04
N PHE A 102 -5.65 -10.90 -1.63
CA PHE A 102 -6.37 -10.30 -0.51
C PHE A 102 -5.69 -10.57 0.84
N PHE A 103 -5.20 -11.78 1.05
CA PHE A 103 -4.45 -12.13 2.27
C PHE A 103 -3.19 -11.28 2.41
N GLY A 104 -2.41 -11.11 1.33
CA GLY A 104 -1.26 -10.22 1.34
C GLY A 104 -1.62 -8.77 1.66
N MET A 105 -2.73 -8.25 1.09
CA MET A 105 -3.22 -6.91 1.39
C MET A 105 -3.66 -6.77 2.87
N LEU A 106 -4.25 -7.82 3.44
CA LEU A 106 -4.63 -7.86 4.85
C LEU A 106 -3.39 -7.77 5.76
N MET A 107 -2.29 -8.42 5.41
CA MET A 107 -1.04 -8.32 6.17
C MET A 107 -0.46 -6.91 6.16
N ILE A 108 -0.49 -6.21 5.01
CA ILE A 108 -0.10 -4.80 4.91
C ILE A 108 -0.99 -3.95 5.83
N PHE A 109 -2.30 -4.18 5.82
CA PHE A 109 -3.24 -3.45 6.64
C PHE A 109 -3.01 -3.67 8.15
N LEU A 110 -2.81 -4.92 8.57
CA LEU A 110 -2.50 -5.24 9.96
C LEU A 110 -1.20 -4.55 10.39
N ASN A 111 -0.18 -4.50 9.53
CA ASN A 111 1.00 -3.71 9.80
C ASN A 111 0.69 -2.22 9.94
N MET A 112 -0.11 -1.61 9.06
CA MET A 112 -0.46 -0.19 9.14
C MET A 112 -1.20 0.16 10.43
N ILE A 113 -2.07 -0.73 10.92
CA ILE A 113 -2.71 -0.58 12.23
C ILE A 113 -1.69 -0.73 13.35
N VAL A 114 -0.91 -1.82 13.34
CA VAL A 114 -0.06 -2.18 14.47
C VAL A 114 1.12 -1.23 14.58
N THR A 115 1.82 -0.90 13.50
CA THR A 115 2.85 0.17 13.50
C THR A 115 2.27 1.56 13.70
N GLY A 116 0.96 1.72 13.44
CA GLY A 116 0.24 2.94 13.78
C GLY A 116 0.05 3.09 15.29
N ILE A 117 -0.48 2.05 15.94
CA ILE A 117 -0.80 2.03 17.36
C ILE A 117 0.47 1.87 18.21
N ILE A 118 1.37 0.98 17.79
CA ILE A 118 2.67 0.76 18.38
C ILE A 118 3.63 1.77 17.77
N ILE A 119 3.77 2.90 18.47
CA ILE A 119 4.79 3.90 18.21
C ILE A 119 6.14 3.18 18.14
N LEU A 120 6.98 3.56 17.17
CA LEU A 120 8.33 3.03 16.92
C LEU A 120 9.14 2.85 18.24
N ASP A 121 8.88 3.74 19.20
CA ASP A 121 9.61 3.90 20.45
C ASP A 121 9.15 2.96 21.59
N VAL A 122 7.98 2.32 21.47
CA VAL A 122 7.41 1.49 22.56
C VAL A 122 7.92 0.05 22.50
N ASN A 123 8.03 -0.55 21.31
CA ASN A 123 8.57 -1.90 21.15
C ASN A 123 9.12 -2.12 19.73
N ARG A 124 10.44 -1.97 19.60
CA ARG A 124 11.16 -2.11 18.32
C ARG A 124 11.04 -3.51 17.72
N GLU A 125 11.04 -4.56 18.54
CA GLU A 125 10.96 -5.95 18.06
C GLU A 125 9.61 -6.24 17.40
N ILE A 126 8.52 -5.80 18.04
CA ILE A 126 7.17 -5.93 17.46
C ILE A 126 7.08 -5.11 16.18
N HIS A 127 7.62 -3.88 16.17
CA HIS A 127 7.63 -3.07 14.96
C HIS A 127 8.33 -3.77 13.79
N VAL A 128 9.52 -4.34 14.01
CA VAL A 128 10.28 -5.07 12.99
C VAL A 128 9.51 -6.30 12.50
N LEU A 129 8.90 -7.07 13.40
CA LEU A 129 8.09 -8.24 13.03
C LEU A 129 6.93 -7.86 12.09
N PHE A 130 6.18 -6.81 12.43
CA PHE A 130 5.07 -6.35 11.60
C PHE A 130 5.54 -5.73 10.28
N ALA A 131 6.69 -5.03 10.27
CA ALA A 131 7.29 -4.54 9.04
C ALA A 131 7.64 -5.69 8.07
N ILE A 132 8.20 -6.80 8.59
CA ILE A 132 8.46 -8.01 7.79
C ILE A 132 7.14 -8.56 7.23
N PHE A 133 6.08 -8.68 8.05
CA PHE A 133 4.77 -9.11 7.56
C PHE A 133 4.19 -8.19 6.49
N ALA A 134 4.40 -6.87 6.60
CA ALA A 134 3.97 -5.91 5.59
C ALA A 134 4.68 -6.14 4.26
N ILE A 135 6.00 -6.33 4.29
CA ILE A 135 6.82 -6.56 3.09
C ILE A 135 6.41 -7.87 2.43
N VAL A 136 6.34 -8.97 3.19
CA VAL A 136 5.91 -10.28 2.68
C VAL A 136 4.49 -10.21 2.13
N GLY A 137 3.58 -9.57 2.87
CA GLY A 137 2.21 -9.33 2.42
C GLY A 137 2.13 -8.51 1.14
N GLY A 138 2.95 -7.47 1.03
CA GLY A 138 3.09 -6.62 -0.16
C GLY A 138 3.53 -7.41 -1.38
N ILE A 139 4.57 -8.25 -1.25
CA ILE A 139 5.05 -9.13 -2.34
C ILE A 139 3.93 -10.07 -2.79
N ILE A 140 3.34 -10.81 -1.85
CA ILE A 140 2.28 -11.77 -2.11
C ILE A 140 1.10 -11.07 -2.80
N SER A 141 0.69 -9.91 -2.29
CA SER A 141 -0.43 -9.15 -2.84
C SER A 141 -0.15 -8.67 -4.25
N THR A 142 0.99 -8.02 -4.47
CA THR A 142 1.34 -7.39 -5.74
C THR A 142 1.53 -8.43 -6.84
N ILE A 143 2.24 -9.53 -6.55
CA ILE A 143 2.40 -10.65 -7.50
C ILE A 143 1.06 -11.29 -7.81
N SER A 144 0.26 -11.59 -6.79
CA SER A 144 -1.03 -12.28 -7.00
C SER A 144 -2.02 -11.42 -7.78
N TYR A 145 -2.11 -10.11 -7.49
CA TYR A 145 -2.93 -9.19 -8.27
C TYR A 145 -2.41 -9.04 -9.71
N GLY A 146 -1.10 -8.95 -9.90
CA GLY A 146 -0.50 -8.90 -11.23
C GLY A 146 -0.79 -10.17 -12.04
N LEU A 147 -0.68 -11.35 -11.43
CA LEU A 147 -1.05 -12.63 -12.05
C LEU A 147 -2.53 -12.67 -12.43
N VAL A 148 -3.42 -12.18 -11.56
CA VAL A 148 -4.86 -12.09 -11.89
C VAL A 148 -5.08 -11.21 -13.13
N ILE A 149 -4.41 -10.06 -13.23
CA ILE A 149 -4.54 -9.15 -14.38
C ILE A 149 -4.03 -9.79 -15.68
N ILE A 150 -2.95 -10.59 -15.62
CA ILE A 150 -2.35 -11.21 -16.82
C ILE A 150 -3.12 -12.47 -17.27
N ILE A 151 -3.50 -13.32 -16.32
CA ILE A 151 -4.12 -14.62 -16.62
C ILE A 151 -5.60 -14.45 -16.98
N TYR A 152 -6.28 -13.52 -16.32
CA TYR A 152 -7.72 -13.32 -16.46
C TYR A 152 -8.01 -12.11 -17.34
N ARG A 153 -9.06 -12.22 -18.16
CA ARG A 153 -9.51 -11.11 -18.98
C ARG A 153 -10.13 -10.04 -18.09
N THR A 154 -9.39 -8.97 -17.86
CA THR A 154 -9.80 -7.76 -17.13
C THR A 154 -9.72 -6.55 -18.05
N ASN A 155 -10.28 -5.39 -17.63
CA ASN A 155 -10.13 -4.14 -18.38
C ASN A 155 -8.77 -3.45 -18.10
N ILE A 156 -7.92 -4.06 -17.29
CA ILE A 156 -6.61 -3.55 -16.89
C ILE A 156 -5.55 -4.09 -17.87
N PRO A 157 -4.71 -3.23 -18.49
CA PRO A 157 -3.63 -3.67 -19.36
C PRO A 157 -2.67 -4.68 -18.70
N HIS A 158 -2.29 -5.71 -19.44
CA HIS A 158 -1.33 -6.72 -18.96
C HIS A 158 0.02 -6.12 -18.56
N SER A 159 0.44 -5.00 -19.15
CA SER A 159 1.67 -4.29 -18.77
C SER A 159 1.69 -3.84 -17.31
N ILE A 160 0.52 -3.47 -16.77
CA ILE A 160 0.38 -3.14 -15.33
C ILE A 160 0.54 -4.40 -14.49
N GLY A 161 -0.04 -5.51 -14.92
CA GLY A 161 0.15 -6.81 -14.26
C GLY A 161 1.62 -7.25 -14.24
N VAL A 162 2.34 -7.05 -15.35
CA VAL A 162 3.78 -7.35 -15.44
C VAL A 162 4.58 -6.45 -14.51
N TYR A 163 4.31 -5.15 -14.50
CA TYR A 163 4.92 -4.21 -13.55
C TYR A 163 4.72 -4.66 -12.10
N MET A 164 3.50 -5.03 -11.74
CA MET A 164 3.15 -5.52 -10.40
C MET A 164 3.94 -6.77 -9.99
N ILE A 165 4.10 -7.73 -10.90
CA ILE A 165 4.87 -8.96 -10.62
C ILE A 165 6.35 -8.65 -10.42
N LEU A 166 6.92 -7.75 -11.22
CA LEU A 166 8.37 -7.55 -11.27
C LEU A 166 8.89 -6.53 -10.26
N ILE A 167 8.10 -5.49 -9.93
CA ILE A 167 8.61 -4.36 -9.17
C ILE A 167 9.06 -4.74 -7.75
N MET A 168 8.29 -5.57 -7.04
CA MET A 168 8.63 -5.96 -5.66
C MET A 168 9.86 -6.87 -5.59
N PRO A 169 9.98 -7.95 -6.41
CA PRO A 169 11.21 -8.73 -6.49
C PRO A 169 12.44 -7.89 -6.86
N ILE A 170 12.32 -6.95 -7.80
CA ILE A 170 13.44 -6.07 -8.19
C ILE A 170 13.89 -5.24 -7.00
N ILE A 171 12.96 -4.60 -6.27
CA ILE A 171 13.30 -3.81 -5.08
C ILE A 171 14.04 -4.65 -4.03
N ILE A 172 13.62 -5.90 -3.82
CA ILE A 172 14.27 -6.80 -2.85
C ILE A 172 15.66 -7.21 -3.31
N ILE A 173 15.82 -7.57 -4.59
CA ILE A 173 17.13 -7.93 -5.14
C ILE A 173 18.09 -6.75 -4.98
N LEU A 174 17.65 -5.55 -5.34
CA LEU A 174 18.44 -4.35 -5.16
C LEU A 174 18.77 -4.13 -3.67
N LEU A 175 17.78 -4.25 -2.77
CA LEU A 175 17.96 -4.13 -1.32
C LEU A 175 19.05 -5.08 -0.78
N VAL A 176 19.06 -6.33 -1.25
CA VAL A 176 20.06 -7.35 -0.87
C VAL A 176 21.45 -7.00 -1.41
N ILE A 177 21.53 -6.44 -2.61
CA ILE A 177 22.80 -5.99 -3.23
C ILE A 177 23.32 -4.69 -2.58
N GLY A 178 22.44 -3.93 -1.90
CA GLY A 178 22.80 -2.72 -1.17
C GLY A 178 23.01 -1.48 -2.03
N PHE A 179 22.61 -1.49 -3.31
CA PHE A 179 22.85 -0.37 -4.26
C PHE A 179 21.57 0.27 -4.79
N PRO A 180 21.26 1.55 -4.50
CA PRO A 180 22.21 2.61 -4.11
C PRO A 180 22.25 2.96 -2.61
N SER A 181 21.16 2.82 -1.85
CA SER A 181 21.17 2.96 -0.38
C SER A 181 19.87 2.42 0.25
N TYR A 182 19.91 2.05 1.54
CA TYR A 182 18.71 1.61 2.28
C TYR A 182 17.61 2.66 2.35
N ILE A 183 17.98 3.93 2.48
CA ILE A 183 17.05 5.08 2.49
C ILE A 183 16.32 5.18 1.15
N PHE A 184 17.06 5.07 0.04
CA PHE A 184 16.48 5.11 -1.30
C PHE A 184 15.43 4.02 -1.52
N TYR A 185 15.63 2.83 -0.96
CA TYR A 185 14.65 1.75 -1.10
C TYR A 185 13.34 2.00 -0.38
N GLU A 186 13.34 2.69 0.76
CA GLU A 186 12.08 3.00 1.45
C GLU A 186 11.21 3.92 0.57
N TRP A 187 11.84 4.87 -0.11
CA TRP A 187 11.19 5.73 -1.10
C TRP A 187 10.70 4.96 -2.32
N VAL A 188 11.56 4.15 -2.94
CA VAL A 188 11.17 3.36 -4.12
C VAL A 188 10.04 2.39 -3.78
N TYR A 189 10.08 1.75 -2.61
CA TYR A 189 9.02 0.87 -2.13
C TYR A 189 7.69 1.61 -1.98
N LEU A 190 7.68 2.76 -1.28
CA LEU A 190 6.49 3.57 -1.09
C LEU A 190 5.89 4.03 -2.44
N PHE A 191 6.71 4.62 -3.31
CA PHE A 191 6.26 5.13 -4.59
C PHE A 191 5.81 4.02 -5.54
N SER A 192 6.42 2.84 -5.47
CA SER A 192 5.99 1.68 -6.27
C SER A 192 4.60 1.21 -5.85
N ILE A 193 4.32 1.18 -4.54
CA ILE A 193 2.98 0.85 -4.03
C ILE A 193 1.96 1.88 -4.52
N TYR A 194 2.30 3.16 -4.45
CA TYR A 194 1.44 4.23 -4.94
C TYR A 194 1.16 4.09 -6.43
N ALA A 195 2.20 3.86 -7.22
CA ALA A 195 2.09 3.75 -8.67
C ALA A 195 1.13 2.63 -9.08
N TRP A 196 1.29 1.41 -8.57
CA TRP A 196 0.41 0.32 -9.00
C TRP A 196 -1.03 0.52 -8.53
N ILE A 197 -1.27 1.02 -7.32
CA ILE A 197 -2.63 1.24 -6.84
C ILE A 197 -3.31 2.35 -7.67
N ILE A 198 -2.62 3.46 -7.95
CA ILE A 198 -3.14 4.55 -8.79
C ILE A 198 -3.49 4.02 -10.18
N LEU A 199 -2.58 3.26 -10.79
CA LEU A 199 -2.79 2.65 -12.11
C LEU A 199 -4.01 1.73 -12.09
N VAL A 200 -4.08 0.77 -11.17
CA VAL A 200 -5.23 -0.14 -11.05
C VAL A 200 -6.53 0.63 -10.82
N CYS A 201 -6.53 1.62 -9.94
CA CYS A 201 -7.74 2.41 -9.63
C CYS A 201 -8.19 3.26 -10.82
N PHE A 202 -7.26 3.79 -11.62
CA PHE A 202 -7.58 4.49 -12.86
C PHE A 202 -8.39 3.59 -13.80
N TYR A 203 -7.93 2.35 -14.03
CA TYR A 203 -8.64 1.40 -14.91
C TYR A 203 -9.90 0.79 -14.29
N LEU A 204 -9.96 0.63 -12.97
CA LEU A 204 -11.15 0.12 -12.28
C LEU A 204 -12.30 1.14 -12.24
N PHE A 205 -11.99 2.43 -12.32
CA PHE A 205 -12.95 3.52 -12.10
C PHE A 205 -13.15 4.46 -13.29
N ASP A 206 -12.45 4.24 -14.39
CA ASP A 206 -12.79 4.82 -15.68
C ASP A 206 -14.11 4.20 -16.16
N LYS A 207 -15.09 5.06 -16.41
CA LYS A 207 -16.48 4.68 -16.71
C LYS A 207 -16.74 4.65 -18.22
N ASN A 208 -15.77 5.05 -19.04
CA ASN A 208 -15.89 5.26 -20.47
C ASN A 208 -15.21 4.15 -21.30
N ARG A 209 -14.98 2.97 -20.72
CA ARG A 209 -14.46 1.77 -21.39
C ARG A 209 -15.27 0.53 -21.06
#